data_AF-X1H8L0-F1
#
_entry.id   AF-X1H8L0-F1
#
_cell.length_a   1.000
_cell.length_b   1.000
_cell.length_c   1.000
_cell.angle_alpha   90.00
_cell.angle_beta   90.00
_cell.angle_gamma   90.00
#
_symmetry.space_group_name_H-M   'P 1'
#
loop_
_entity.id
_entity.type
_entity.pdbx_description
1 polymer ?
#
loop_
_entity_poly.entity_id
_entity_poly.type
_entity_poly.pdbx_seq_one_letter_code
_entity_poly.pdbx_strand_id
1 'polypeptide(L)'
;MALISKGIENVRAFELPGGIRADGEYVGTPRTALVTWRSSLSDTLYQVYVNGRYAGTTLDSQQRQLTVPIPMSLESAVRIEVFGVEPEETDVDFSNEIDWSPA
;
A
#
# COMPACT_ATOMS: atom_id res chain seq x y z
N MET A 1 12.25 4.37 -15.33
CA MET A 1 11.94 5.76 -14.94
C MET A 1 11.57 5.71 -13.45
N ALA A 2 11.57 6.83 -12.72
CA ALA A 2 11.49 6.79 -11.25
C ALA A 2 10.04 6.70 -10.73
N LEU A 3 9.88 6.17 -9.52
CA LEU A 3 8.63 6.19 -8.75
C LEU A 3 7.98 7.58 -8.74
N ILE A 4 6.70 7.67 -9.13
CA ILE A 4 5.96 8.94 -9.19
C ILE A 4 5.17 9.13 -7.89
N SER A 5 5.58 10.08 -7.04
CA SER A 5 4.82 10.44 -5.83
C SER A 5 3.93 11.68 -6.00
N LYS A 6 4.29 12.58 -6.93
CA LYS A 6 3.56 13.82 -7.16
C LYS A 6 2.18 13.53 -7.76
N GLY A 7 1.14 14.13 -7.19
CA GLY A 7 -0.24 13.93 -7.62
C GLY A 7 -0.90 12.70 -6.99
N ILE A 8 -0.25 12.05 -6.01
CA ILE A 8 -0.85 11.08 -5.11
C ILE A 8 -1.05 11.76 -3.76
N GLU A 9 -2.26 11.67 -3.21
CA GLU A 9 -2.64 12.36 -1.99
C GLU A 9 -3.58 11.50 -1.13
N ASN A 10 -3.76 11.88 0.13
CA ASN A 10 -4.68 11.22 1.06
C ASN A 10 -4.47 9.69 1.16
N VAL A 11 -3.21 9.23 1.19
CA VAL A 11 -2.90 7.83 1.47
C VAL A 11 -3.40 7.48 2.88
N ARG A 12 -4.29 6.51 2.99
CA ARG A 12 -4.88 6.04 4.25
C ARG A 12 -4.82 4.52 4.29
N ALA A 13 -4.52 3.97 5.47
CA ALA A 13 -4.54 2.54 5.72
C ALA A 13 -5.58 2.22 6.79
N PHE A 14 -6.36 1.16 6.55
CA PHE A 14 -7.36 0.65 7.47
C PHE A 14 -7.07 -0.81 7.74
N GLU A 15 -6.92 -1.19 9.01
CA GLU A 15 -6.74 -2.58 9.39
C GLU A 15 -7.95 -3.42 8.98
N LEU A 16 -7.70 -4.56 8.33
CA LEU A 16 -8.75 -5.52 8.02
C LEU A 16 -8.78 -6.59 9.12
N PRO A 17 -9.96 -6.90 9.68
CA PRO A 17 -10.07 -7.89 10.74
C PRO A 17 -9.66 -9.27 10.22
N GLY A 18 -8.95 -10.04 11.06
CA GLY A 18 -8.54 -11.41 10.72
C GLY A 18 -9.71 -12.40 10.56
N GLY A 19 -10.91 -11.98 10.96
CA GLY A 19 -12.15 -12.72 10.88
C GLY A 19 -13.24 -12.07 11.73
N ILE A 20 -14.47 -12.51 11.54
CA ILE A 20 -15.63 -12.12 12.36
C ILE A 20 -16.11 -13.37 13.09
N ARG A 21 -16.32 -13.25 14.41
CA ARG A 21 -16.83 -14.31 15.26
C ARG A 21 -18.34 -14.43 15.14
N ALA A 22 -18.90 -15.54 15.64
CA ALA A 22 -20.34 -15.79 15.57
C ALA A 22 -21.20 -14.76 16.35
N ASP A 23 -20.60 -14.06 17.30
CA ASP A 23 -21.22 -12.97 18.09
C ASP A 23 -21.13 -11.60 17.38
N GLY A 24 -20.49 -11.53 16.21
CA GLY A 24 -20.29 -10.28 15.46
C GLY A 24 -19.03 -9.50 15.85
N GLU A 25 -18.28 -9.95 16.85
CA GLU A 25 -17.01 -9.33 17.24
C GLU A 25 -15.90 -9.68 16.24
N TYR A 26 -14.94 -8.77 16.06
CA TYR A 26 -13.84 -8.97 15.12
C TYR A 26 -12.59 -9.56 15.80
N VAL A 27 -11.77 -10.27 15.02
CA VAL A 27 -10.47 -10.75 15.46
C VAL A 27 -9.42 -9.66 15.23
N GLY A 28 -9.03 -8.97 16.30
CA GLY A 28 -8.08 -7.84 16.32
C GLY A 28 -6.61 -8.20 16.15
N THR A 29 -6.29 -9.17 15.29
CA THR A 29 -4.92 -9.50 14.87
C THR A 29 -4.79 -9.31 13.35
N PRO A 30 -4.96 -8.06 12.87
CA PRO A 30 -4.96 -7.78 11.44
C PRO A 30 -3.60 -8.15 10.85
N ARG A 31 -3.63 -9.00 9.83
CA ARG A 31 -2.44 -9.36 9.02
C ARG A 31 -2.40 -8.59 7.70
N THR A 32 -3.46 -7.84 7.43
CA THR A 32 -3.66 -7.08 6.21
C THR A 32 -4.28 -5.73 6.52
N ALA A 33 -3.98 -4.76 5.68
CA ALA A 33 -4.63 -3.46 5.67
C ALA A 33 -5.18 -3.16 4.28
N LEU A 34 -6.33 -2.48 4.23
CA LEU A 34 -6.81 -1.81 3.04
C LEU A 34 -6.13 -0.45 2.96
N VAL A 35 -5.29 -0.26 1.95
CA VAL A 35 -4.69 1.02 1.62
C VAL A 35 -5.54 1.68 0.55
N THR A 36 -5.85 2.96 0.74
CA THR A 36 -6.61 3.79 -0.19
C THR A 36 -5.85 5.10 -0.43
N TRP A 37 -6.02 5.69 -1.60
CA TRP A 37 -5.41 6.98 -1.94
C TRP A 37 -6.29 7.74 -2.94
N ARG A 38 -5.95 8.99 -3.20
CA ARG A 38 -6.46 9.74 -4.36
C ARG A 38 -5.30 10.02 -5.30
N SER A 39 -5.60 10.15 -6.58
CA SER A 39 -4.61 10.58 -7.54
C SER A 39 -5.23 11.32 -8.72
N SER A 40 -4.52 12.33 -9.20
CA SER A 40 -4.82 13.06 -10.44
C SER A 40 -4.09 12.48 -11.66
N LEU A 41 -3.31 11.40 -11.50
CA LEU A 41 -2.56 10.78 -12.58
C LEU A 41 -3.50 9.91 -13.46
N SER A 42 -3.31 10.00 -14.77
CA SER A 42 -4.01 9.21 -15.79
C SER A 42 -3.10 8.11 -16.34
N ASP A 43 -3.67 6.99 -16.77
CA ASP A 43 -2.97 5.88 -17.43
C ASP A 43 -1.76 5.32 -16.64
N THR A 44 -1.81 5.49 -15.31
CA THR A 44 -0.76 5.11 -14.37
C THR A 44 -1.25 3.96 -13.48
N LEU A 45 -0.40 2.95 -13.25
CA LEU A 45 -0.63 1.93 -12.23
C LEU A 45 0.06 2.33 -10.92
N TYR A 46 -0.33 1.73 -9.81
CA TYR A 46 0.16 2.11 -8.49
C TYR A 46 0.76 0.93 -7.74
N GLN A 47 2.00 1.09 -7.30
CA GLN A 47 2.67 0.17 -6.40
C GLN A 47 2.56 0.67 -4.96
N VAL A 48 2.27 -0.25 -4.04
CA VAL A 48 2.18 0.02 -2.60
C VAL A 48 3.35 -0.65 -1.90
N TYR A 49 3.97 0.10 -1.00
CA TYR A 49 5.11 -0.33 -0.20
C TYR A 49 4.78 -0.26 1.28
N VAL A 50 5.25 -1.26 2.02
CA VAL A 50 5.10 -1.38 3.47
C VAL A 50 6.50 -1.40 4.09
N ASN A 51 6.84 -0.37 4.86
CA ASN A 51 8.19 -0.14 5.39
C ASN A 51 9.27 -0.20 4.30
N GLY A 52 9.01 0.43 3.15
CA GLY A 52 9.90 0.44 1.98
C GLY A 52 9.96 -0.89 1.20
N ARG A 53 9.22 -1.92 1.60
CA ARG A 53 9.17 -3.21 0.88
C ARG A 53 7.96 -3.30 -0.03
N TYR A 54 8.16 -3.78 -1.26
CA TYR A 54 7.07 -4.01 -2.20
C TYR A 54 6.00 -4.92 -1.59
N ALA A 55 4.74 -4.46 -1.66
CA ALA A 55 3.59 -5.17 -1.09
C ALA A 55 2.52 -5.53 -2.13
N GLY A 56 2.49 -4.83 -3.26
CA GLY A 56 1.66 -5.17 -4.40
C GLY A 56 1.47 -3.99 -5.36
N THR A 57 0.86 -4.28 -6.50
CA THR A 57 0.56 -3.30 -7.54
C THR A 57 -0.90 -3.38 -7.97
N THR A 58 -1.48 -2.29 -8.46
CA THR A 58 -2.82 -2.29 -9.04
C THR A 58 -2.82 -2.89 -10.44
N LEU A 59 -3.94 -3.50 -10.83
CA LEU A 59 -4.11 -4.09 -12.16
C LEU A 59 -4.79 -3.14 -13.16
N ASP A 60 -5.36 -2.03 -12.67
CA ASP A 60 -6.10 -1.06 -13.46
C ASP A 60 -5.79 0.38 -13.02
N SER A 61 -5.77 1.30 -13.99
CA SER A 61 -5.38 2.69 -13.76
C SER A 61 -6.43 3.51 -13.00
N GLN A 62 -7.66 3.00 -12.83
CA GLN A 62 -8.70 3.61 -11.99
C GLN A 62 -8.75 3.03 -10.57
N GLN A 63 -8.03 1.94 -10.29
CA GLN A 63 -7.96 1.36 -8.96
C GLN A 63 -7.27 2.34 -7.98
N ARG A 64 -7.96 2.67 -6.88
CA ARG A 64 -7.47 3.60 -5.84
C ARG A 64 -7.41 2.98 -4.46
N GLN A 65 -7.35 1.65 -4.43
CA GLN A 65 -7.25 0.87 -3.22
C GLN A 65 -6.52 -0.46 -3.47
N LEU A 66 -5.81 -0.96 -2.46
CA LEU A 66 -5.13 -2.26 -2.50
C LEU A 66 -5.09 -2.86 -1.10
N THR A 67 -5.32 -4.17 -1.00
CA THR A 67 -5.08 -4.88 0.25
C THR A 67 -3.62 -5.30 0.30
N VAL A 68 -2.91 -4.96 1.38
CA VAL A 68 -1.50 -5.28 1.56
C VAL A 68 -1.27 -6.04 2.87
N PRO A 69 -0.28 -6.95 2.92
CA PRO A 69 0.15 -7.54 4.17
C PRO A 69 0.78 -6.46 5.08
N ILE A 70 0.50 -6.53 6.38
CA ILE A 70 1.16 -5.70 7.39
C ILE A 70 1.95 -6.59 8.37
N PRO A 71 3.07 -6.09 8.94
CA PRO A 71 3.85 -6.85 9.92
C PRO A 71 3.02 -7.24 11.14
N MET A 72 3.26 -8.44 11.68
CA MET A 72 2.56 -8.93 12.89
C MET A 72 2.99 -8.22 14.17
N SER A 73 4.20 -7.66 14.22
CA SER A 73 4.69 -6.90 15.37
C SER A 73 4.56 -5.41 15.10
N LEU A 74 3.75 -4.74 15.92
CA LEU A 74 3.55 -3.29 15.92
C LEU A 74 4.42 -2.61 16.98
N GLU A 75 5.63 -3.11 17.21
CA GLU A 75 6.62 -2.44 18.07
C GLU A 75 6.95 -1.01 17.59
N SER A 76 6.62 -0.68 16.34
CA SER A 76 6.76 0.64 15.74
C SER A 76 5.66 0.91 14.72
N ALA A 77 5.48 2.19 14.39
CA ALA A 77 4.51 2.59 13.36
C ALA A 77 4.89 1.98 11.99
N VAL A 78 3.88 1.52 11.25
CA VAL A 78 4.07 0.99 9.90
C VAL A 78 3.99 2.16 8.90
N ARG A 79 5.04 2.33 8.08
CA ARG A 79 5.08 3.29 6.98
C ARG A 79 4.44 2.67 5.75
N ILE A 80 3.42 3.34 5.21
CA ILE A 80 2.74 2.96 3.96
C ILE A 80 3.02 4.03 2.92
N GLU A 81 3.46 3.60 1.75
CA GLU A 81 3.77 4.48 0.63
C GLU A 81 3.11 3.97 -0.64
N VAL A 82 2.66 4.90 -1.49
CA VAL A 82 2.03 4.60 -2.77
C VAL A 82 2.72 5.42 -3.83
N PHE A 83 3.15 4.78 -4.90
CA PHE A 83 3.79 5.42 -6.04
C PHE A 83 3.11 5.02 -7.33
N GLY A 84 3.01 5.97 -8.25
CA GLY A 84 2.64 5.71 -9.63
C GLY A 84 3.83 5.13 -10.38
N VAL A 85 3.55 4.17 -11.25
CA VAL A 85 4.50 3.54 -12.16
C VAL A 85 3.91 3.45 -13.56
N GLU A 86 4.78 3.48 -14.57
CA GLU A 86 4.37 3.22 -15.95
C GLU A 86 3.85 1.77 -16.06
N PRO A 87 2.83 1.50 -16.90
CA PRO A 87 2.26 0.16 -17.04
C PRO A 87 3.30 -0.93 -17.39
N GLU A 88 4.32 -0.55 -18.15
CA GLU A 88 5.42 -1.41 -18.59
C GLU A 88 6.37 -1.80 -17.44
N GLU A 89 6.40 -1.02 -16.37
CA GLU A 89 7.26 -1.20 -15.20
C GLU A 89 6.50 -1.82 -14.01
N THR A 90 5.25 -2.26 -14.20
CA THR A 90 4.39 -2.72 -13.10
C THR A 90 4.95 -3.93 -12.33
N ASP A 91 5.77 -4.76 -12.99
CA ASP A 91 6.38 -5.96 -12.42
C ASP A 91 7.80 -5.71 -11.90
N VAL A 92 8.28 -4.47 -11.93
CA VAL A 92 9.61 -4.08 -11.43
C VAL A 92 9.49 -3.62 -9.98
N ASP A 93 10.32 -4.20 -9.11
CA ASP A 93 10.41 -3.79 -7.70
C ASP A 93 11.43 -2.65 -7.52
N PHE A 94 10.91 -1.45 -7.25
CA PHE A 94 11.70 -0.24 -6.96
C PHE A 94 12.03 -0.01 -5.47
N SER A 95 11.92 -1.02 -4.60
CA SER A 95 12.23 -0.90 -3.17
C SER A 95 13.60 -0.28 -2.87
N ASN A 96 14.60 -0.48 -3.74
CA ASN A 96 15.95 0.07 -3.57
C ASN A 96 16.06 1.58 -3.85
N GLU A 97 15.03 2.17 -4.47
CA GLU A 97 14.99 3.61 -4.78
C GLU A 97 14.24 4.43 -3.72
N ILE A 98 13.58 3.75 -2.76
CA ILE A 98 12.82 4.39 -1.70
C ILE A 98 13.77 4.72 -0.55
N ASP A 99 13.88 6.02 -0.23
CA ASP A 99 14.65 6.47 0.91
C ASP A 99 14.01 6.00 2.23
N TRP A 100 14.65 4.99 2.83
CA TRP A 100 14.29 4.48 4.13
C TRP A 100 15.10 5.20 5.21
N SER A 101 14.51 6.24 5.79
CA SER A 101 14.87 6.67 7.13
C SER A 101 13.88 6.04 8.13
N PRO A 102 14.36 5.31 9.15
CA PRO A 102 13.50 4.91 10.26
C PRO A 102 13.01 6.17 10.98
N ALA A 103 11.71 6.22 11.24
CA ALA A 103 11.07 7.26 12.04
C ALA A 103 11.36 7.06 13.53
#